data_AF-A0A7Y1XXY5-F1
#
_entry.id   AF-A0A7Y1XXY5-F1
#
_cell.length_a   1.000
_cell.length_b   1.000
_cell.length_c   1.000
_cell.angle_alpha   90.00
_cell.angle_beta   90.00
_cell.angle_gamma   90.00
#
_symmetry.space_group_name_H-M   'P 1'
#
loop_
_entity.id
_entity.type
_entity.pdbx_description
1 polymer ?
#
loop_
_entity_poly.entity_id
_entity_poly.type
_entity_poly.pdbx_seq_one_letter_code
_entity_poly.pdbx_strand_id
1 'polypeptide(L)'
;MKIITSITRRVLLLLFTIFTTASFSQDFNVQHLQDDVANSGGTNTGFTAVSSLNNAVAIANNNRKVSAGPNGNTGNMEGDDMAGARVLTGTGTLTYYRQAGSIASNTRFNSSIWEYIGPGGGANEMIVRGRYAVSLNGTTNSTTQALAGITNAADCIPFITGIMNNAGTDDADSGTAIAYLENATTLRVLKGSNGNNVTVYVTVVEFTGSNWTVLHGDSGSVSGDTGTITLRNGSDGTGTATNVNAWSDAVIFSHHIGDTG
;
A
#
# COMPACT_ATOMS: atom_id res chain seq x y z
N MET A 1 10.52 -11.90 63.76
CA MET A 1 9.40 -11.39 62.91
C MET A 1 9.78 -10.30 61.89
N LYS A 2 11.04 -9.82 61.78
CA LYS A 2 11.44 -8.78 60.80
C LYS A 2 12.02 -9.32 59.47
N ILE A 3 12.50 -10.56 59.44
CA ILE A 3 13.16 -11.16 58.26
C ILE A 3 12.13 -11.61 57.22
N ILE A 4 10.97 -12.11 57.67
CA ILE A 4 9.90 -12.60 56.79
C ILE A 4 9.32 -11.46 55.94
N THR A 5 9.10 -10.28 56.52
CA THR A 5 8.61 -9.08 55.82
C THR A 5 9.55 -8.52 54.75
N SER A 6 10.87 -8.76 54.87
CA SER A 6 11.88 -8.31 53.90
C SER A 6 11.87 -9.17 52.64
N ILE A 7 11.65 -10.49 52.79
CA ILE A 7 11.61 -11.43 51.67
C ILE A 7 10.35 -11.19 50.83
N THR A 8 9.21 -10.96 51.47
CA THR A 8 7.94 -10.67 50.77
C THR A 8 8.04 -9.40 49.92
N ARG A 9 8.69 -8.35 50.41
CA ARG A 9 8.89 -7.08 49.67
C ARG A 9 9.78 -7.25 48.44
N ARG A 10 10.85 -8.04 48.53
CA ARG A 10 11.77 -8.29 47.41
C ARG A 10 11.13 -9.17 46.34
N VAL A 11 10.36 -10.18 46.74
CA VAL A 11 9.60 -11.04 45.82
C VAL A 11 8.50 -10.24 45.11
N LEU A 12 7.80 -9.36 45.81
CA LEU A 12 6.80 -8.48 45.20
C LEU A 12 7.41 -7.52 44.17
N LEU A 13 8.59 -6.93 44.47
CA LEU A 13 9.29 -6.03 43.56
C LEU A 13 9.78 -6.76 42.31
N LEU A 14 10.30 -7.98 42.47
CA LEU A 14 10.76 -8.82 41.36
C LEU A 14 9.59 -9.23 40.45
N LEU A 15 8.46 -9.63 41.05
CA LEU A 15 7.22 -9.92 40.32
C LEU A 15 6.71 -8.67 39.59
N PHE A 16 6.78 -7.48 40.20
CA PHE A 16 6.38 -6.23 39.54
C PHE A 16 7.28 -5.92 38.34
N THR A 17 8.60 -6.10 38.45
CA THR A 17 9.53 -5.91 37.32
C THR A 17 9.33 -6.93 36.20
N ILE A 18 8.99 -8.18 36.52
CA ILE A 18 8.71 -9.23 35.53
C ILE A 18 7.34 -9.01 34.86
N PHE A 19 6.36 -8.47 35.59
CA PHE A 19 5.05 -8.11 35.02
C PHE A 19 5.11 -6.86 34.14
N THR A 20 5.98 -5.89 34.43
CA THR A 20 6.17 -4.71 33.55
C THR A 20 6.87 -5.05 32.23
N THR A 21 7.59 -6.17 32.15
CA THR A 21 8.21 -6.63 30.89
C THR A 21 7.26 -7.38 29.97
N ALA A 22 6.03 -7.69 30.40
CA ALA A 22 4.97 -8.20 29.52
C ALA A 22 4.26 -7.05 28.79
N SER A 23 5.02 -6.07 28.31
CA SER A 23 4.52 -5.09 27.35
C SER A 23 4.52 -5.77 26.00
N PHE A 24 3.34 -6.01 25.41
CA PHE A 24 3.28 -6.38 24.01
C PHE A 24 3.85 -5.21 23.20
N SER A 25 5.06 -5.39 22.64
CA SER A 25 5.59 -4.42 21.68
C SER A 25 4.67 -4.44 20.47
N GLN A 26 4.00 -3.32 20.24
CA GLN A 26 3.34 -3.09 18.96
C GLN A 26 4.43 -2.65 17.98
N ASP A 27 4.76 -3.50 17.01
CA ASP A 27 5.80 -3.21 16.03
C ASP A 27 5.31 -2.33 14.88
N PHE A 28 4.01 -2.01 14.85
CA PHE A 28 3.38 -1.17 13.83
C PHE A 28 2.57 -0.02 14.43
N ASN A 29 2.86 1.20 13.99
CA ASN A 29 1.96 2.33 14.17
C ASN A 29 1.09 2.47 12.92
N VAL A 30 -0.23 2.48 13.09
CA VAL A 30 -1.19 2.65 12.00
C VAL A 30 -2.02 3.89 12.26
N GLN A 31 -1.94 4.85 11.35
CA GLN A 31 -2.72 6.09 11.40
C GLN A 31 -3.73 6.12 10.26
N HIS A 32 -4.99 6.41 10.58
CA HIS A 32 -6.05 6.55 9.58
C HIS A 32 -6.38 8.03 9.38
N LEU A 33 -6.40 8.44 8.12
CA LEU A 33 -6.61 9.82 7.70
C LEU A 33 -7.80 9.90 6.74
N GLN A 34 -8.57 10.97 6.85
CA GLN A 34 -9.52 11.39 5.85
C GLN A 34 -9.20 12.83 5.47
N ASP A 35 -9.01 13.09 4.18
CA ASP A 35 -8.72 14.40 3.63
C ASP A 35 -9.67 14.71 2.46
N ASP A 36 -10.23 15.92 2.46
CA ASP A 36 -10.97 16.45 1.31
C ASP A 36 -10.03 17.34 0.50
N VAL A 37 -9.61 16.83 -0.67
CA VAL A 37 -8.52 17.40 -1.47
C VAL A 37 -9.08 18.15 -2.67
N ALA A 38 -8.70 19.41 -2.82
CA ALA A 38 -9.07 20.25 -3.97
C ALA A 38 -8.48 19.71 -5.29
N ASN A 39 -9.05 20.09 -6.44
CA ASN A 39 -8.60 19.64 -7.75
C ASN A 39 -7.16 20.07 -8.12
N SER A 40 -6.57 21.02 -7.40
CA SER A 40 -5.15 21.36 -7.48
C SER A 40 -4.21 20.37 -6.76
N GLY A 41 -4.76 19.34 -6.12
CA GLY A 41 -4.03 18.52 -5.15
C GLY A 41 -3.85 19.25 -3.82
N GLY A 42 -2.97 18.72 -2.96
CA GLY A 42 -2.71 19.33 -1.65
C GLY A 42 -1.72 18.55 -0.80
N THR A 43 -1.56 18.98 0.45
CA THR A 43 -0.72 18.31 1.44
C THR A 43 -1.41 18.26 2.79
N ASN A 44 -1.28 17.13 3.49
CA ASN A 44 -1.65 16.99 4.89
C ASN A 44 -0.37 16.86 5.73
N THR A 45 -0.28 17.68 6.78
CA THR A 45 0.82 17.70 7.78
C THR A 45 0.30 17.57 9.23
N GLY A 46 -0.99 17.25 9.41
CA GLY A 46 -1.67 17.15 10.70
C GLY A 46 -1.61 15.75 11.34
N PHE A 47 -0.94 14.79 10.71
CA PHE A 47 -0.72 13.45 11.26
C PHE A 47 0.57 13.37 12.09
N THR A 48 0.73 12.34 12.91
CA THR A 48 1.98 12.12 13.65
C THR A 48 3.07 11.73 12.68
N ALA A 49 4.12 12.54 12.57
CA ALA A 49 5.21 12.26 11.66
C ALA A 49 5.80 10.87 11.91
N VAL A 50 6.03 10.12 10.83
CA VAL A 50 6.75 8.84 10.89
C VAL A 50 8.23 9.09 11.15
N SER A 51 8.90 8.13 11.75
CA SER A 51 10.33 8.19 12.05
C SER A 51 11.20 8.19 10.78
N SER A 52 10.78 7.52 9.71
CA SER A 52 11.50 7.46 8.44
C SER A 52 10.56 7.22 7.25
N LEU A 53 11.01 7.58 6.05
CA LEU A 53 10.33 7.18 4.82
C LEU A 53 10.65 5.72 4.43
N ASN A 54 11.68 5.12 5.03
CA ASN A 54 12.10 3.76 4.70
C ASN A 54 11.30 2.69 5.46
N ASN A 55 10.48 3.05 6.44
CA ASN A 55 9.68 2.12 7.23
C ASN A 55 8.19 2.43 7.19
N ALA A 56 7.74 3.34 6.31
CA ALA A 56 6.35 3.78 6.28
C ALA A 56 5.73 3.86 4.87
N VAL A 57 4.54 3.30 4.69
CA VAL A 57 3.78 3.37 3.43
C VAL A 57 2.43 4.03 3.66
N ALA A 58 1.98 4.85 2.71
CA ALA A 58 0.65 5.46 2.70
C ALA A 58 -0.25 4.72 1.69
N ILE A 59 -1.21 3.96 2.20
CA ILE A 59 -2.09 3.08 1.43
C ILE A 59 -3.46 3.74 1.26
N ALA A 60 -4.10 3.48 0.11
CA ALA A 60 -5.46 3.93 -0.15
C ALA A 60 -6.49 3.02 0.55
N ASN A 61 -7.45 3.62 1.27
CA ASN A 61 -8.57 2.91 1.89
C ASN A 61 -9.93 3.21 1.22
N ASN A 62 -9.93 3.91 0.08
CA ASN A 62 -11.17 4.24 -0.64
C ASN A 62 -11.61 3.05 -1.52
N ASN A 63 -12.19 3.38 -2.66
CA ASN A 63 -12.53 2.40 -3.68
C ASN A 63 -11.27 1.97 -4.46
N ARG A 64 -11.49 1.02 -5.36
CA ARG A 64 -10.53 0.50 -6.33
C ARG A 64 -9.83 1.56 -7.18
N LYS A 65 -10.45 2.72 -7.41
CA LYS A 65 -9.98 3.83 -8.27
C LYS A 65 -9.26 4.92 -7.46
N VAL A 66 -8.76 4.55 -6.28
CA VAL A 66 -7.84 5.30 -5.43
C VAL A 66 -8.48 6.50 -4.71
N SER A 67 -9.42 7.25 -5.29
CA SER A 67 -10.17 8.31 -4.59
C SER A 67 -11.67 7.98 -4.46
N ALA A 68 -12.36 8.51 -3.46
CA ALA A 68 -13.82 8.32 -3.31
C ALA A 68 -14.66 9.20 -4.27
N GLY A 69 -14.02 10.05 -5.07
CA GLY A 69 -14.70 11.04 -5.90
C GLY A 69 -15.22 12.26 -5.12
N PRO A 70 -15.92 13.16 -5.81
CA PRO A 70 -16.46 14.39 -5.22
C PRO A 70 -17.45 14.10 -4.08
N ASN A 71 -17.35 14.87 -3.00
CA ASN A 71 -18.24 14.71 -1.85
C ASN A 71 -19.71 14.90 -2.23
N GLY A 72 -20.53 13.89 -1.92
CA GLY A 72 -21.99 13.94 -2.12
C GLY A 72 -22.46 13.73 -3.55
N ASN A 73 -21.55 13.45 -4.50
CA ASN A 73 -21.95 13.12 -5.85
C ASN A 73 -22.54 11.70 -5.93
N THR A 74 -23.65 11.57 -6.66
CA THR A 74 -24.33 10.29 -6.93
C THR A 74 -24.37 9.94 -8.41
N GLY A 75 -23.87 10.82 -9.29
CA GLY A 75 -23.81 10.60 -10.73
C GLY A 75 -22.53 9.87 -11.16
N ASN A 76 -22.49 9.50 -12.43
CA ASN A 76 -21.24 9.08 -13.06
C ASN A 76 -20.21 10.22 -13.05
N MET A 77 -18.94 9.85 -13.09
CA MET A 77 -17.82 10.76 -13.10
C MET A 77 -16.82 10.30 -14.15
N GLU A 78 -16.27 11.28 -14.85
CA GLU A 78 -15.23 11.06 -15.85
C GLU A 78 -13.98 10.46 -15.19
N GLY A 79 -13.14 9.79 -15.98
CA GLY A 79 -11.96 9.10 -15.48
C GLY A 79 -10.98 10.04 -14.77
N ASP A 80 -10.77 11.24 -15.32
CA ASP A 80 -9.92 12.28 -14.75
C ASP A 80 -10.47 12.86 -13.44
N ASP A 81 -11.78 12.91 -13.29
CA ASP A 81 -12.43 13.36 -12.06
C ASP A 81 -12.27 12.39 -10.90
N MET A 82 -12.15 11.10 -11.20
CA MET A 82 -11.90 10.05 -10.20
C MET A 82 -10.41 9.84 -9.93
N ALA A 83 -9.53 10.36 -10.80
CA ALA A 83 -8.08 10.22 -10.70
C ALA A 83 -7.51 10.82 -9.42
N GLY A 84 -6.57 10.11 -8.79
CA GLY A 84 -5.96 10.60 -7.56
C GLY A 84 -4.77 9.76 -7.11
N ALA A 85 -3.84 10.41 -6.41
CA ALA A 85 -2.71 9.75 -5.79
C ALA A 85 -2.41 10.31 -4.40
N ARG A 86 -1.89 9.45 -3.53
CA ARG A 86 -1.28 9.83 -2.24
C ARG A 86 0.17 9.37 -2.20
N VAL A 87 1.05 10.22 -1.72
CA VAL A 87 2.48 9.92 -1.60
C VAL A 87 2.99 10.52 -0.31
N LEU A 88 3.59 9.69 0.54
CA LEU A 88 4.35 10.17 1.69
C LEU A 88 5.67 10.75 1.16
N THR A 89 5.71 12.07 1.00
CA THR A 89 6.84 12.82 0.40
C THR A 89 7.82 13.32 1.46
N GLY A 90 7.40 13.36 2.71
CA GLY A 90 8.23 13.64 3.88
C GLY A 90 7.70 12.89 5.09
N THR A 91 8.51 12.77 6.13
CA THR A 91 8.15 12.07 7.37
C THR A 91 6.88 12.62 8.02
N GLY A 92 6.62 13.93 7.89
CA GLY A 92 5.39 14.59 8.33
C GLY A 92 4.52 15.14 7.20
N THR A 93 4.72 14.70 5.95
CA THR A 93 4.03 15.27 4.78
C THR A 93 3.45 14.18 3.88
N LEU A 94 2.12 14.15 3.81
CA LEU A 94 1.38 13.35 2.85
C LEU A 94 0.91 14.28 1.72
N THR A 95 1.44 14.07 0.52
CA THR A 95 1.06 14.84 -0.68
C THR A 95 -0.03 14.11 -1.45
N TYR A 96 -1.01 14.87 -1.90
CA TYR A 96 -2.11 14.42 -2.74
C TYR A 96 -2.01 15.04 -4.14
N TYR A 97 -2.17 14.22 -5.16
CA TYR A 97 -2.21 14.65 -6.56
C TYR A 97 -3.61 14.41 -7.12
N ARG A 98 -4.05 15.35 -7.96
CA ARG A 98 -5.32 15.36 -8.68
C ARG A 98 -5.07 15.71 -10.14
N GLN A 99 -5.94 15.23 -11.04
CA GLN A 99 -5.67 15.33 -12.47
C GLN A 99 -5.97 16.75 -12.94
N ALA A 100 -5.04 17.32 -13.72
CA ALA A 100 -5.31 18.59 -14.40
C ALA A 100 -6.45 18.39 -15.41
N GLY A 101 -7.50 19.20 -15.29
CA GLY A 101 -8.74 19.04 -16.05
C GLY A 101 -9.91 18.52 -15.21
N SER A 102 -9.63 17.87 -14.06
CA SER A 102 -10.69 17.42 -13.17
C SER A 102 -11.54 18.58 -12.65
N ILE A 103 -12.82 18.29 -12.43
CA ILE A 103 -13.82 19.25 -11.96
C ILE A 103 -13.33 19.98 -10.71
N ALA A 104 -13.68 21.26 -10.62
CA ALA A 104 -13.30 22.14 -9.52
C ALA A 104 -14.10 21.84 -8.25
N SER A 105 -13.85 20.67 -7.66
CA SER A 105 -14.47 20.20 -6.43
C SER A 105 -13.47 19.45 -5.56
N ASN A 106 -13.79 19.35 -4.27
CA ASN A 106 -13.00 18.54 -3.35
C ASN A 106 -13.39 17.06 -3.51
N THR A 107 -12.36 16.22 -3.54
CA THR A 107 -12.49 14.76 -3.57
C THR A 107 -11.99 14.16 -2.27
N ARG A 108 -12.70 13.16 -1.75
CA ARG A 108 -12.32 12.50 -0.50
C ARG A 108 -11.23 11.45 -0.71
N PHE A 109 -10.18 11.53 0.11
CA PHE A 109 -9.11 10.56 0.25
C PHE A 109 -9.15 9.98 1.67
N ASN A 110 -9.34 8.67 1.77
CA ASN A 110 -9.14 7.89 2.98
C ASN A 110 -7.81 7.16 2.83
N SER A 111 -6.92 7.33 3.79
CA SER A 111 -5.56 6.80 3.74
C SER A 111 -5.23 6.09 5.05
N SER A 112 -4.44 5.03 4.98
CA SER A 112 -3.73 4.49 6.14
C SER A 112 -2.24 4.76 5.96
N ILE A 113 -1.58 5.28 6.98
CA ILE A 113 -0.12 5.27 7.06
C ILE A 113 0.26 4.12 7.96
N TRP A 114 0.97 3.14 7.41
CA TRP A 114 1.52 2.00 8.13
C TRP A 114 3.00 2.26 8.33
N GLU A 115 3.44 2.32 9.58
CA GLU A 115 4.84 2.51 9.95
C GLU A 115 5.33 1.34 10.80
N TYR A 116 6.44 0.73 10.40
CA TYR A 116 7.17 -0.20 11.26
C TYR A 116 7.99 0.58 12.29
N ILE A 117 7.63 0.44 13.57
CA ILE A 117 8.26 1.12 14.72
C ILE A 117 9.11 0.19 15.58
N GLY A 118 9.21 -1.08 15.19
CA GLY A 118 10.05 -2.06 15.86
C GLY A 118 11.55 -1.82 15.63
N PRO A 119 12.42 -2.59 16.31
CA PRO A 119 13.86 -2.52 16.13
C PRO A 119 14.29 -2.97 14.72
N GLY A 120 15.31 -2.34 14.14
CA GLY A 120 15.86 -2.77 12.85
C GLY A 120 16.32 -4.24 12.87
N GLY A 121 16.01 -4.99 11.81
CA GLY A 121 16.19 -6.43 11.72
C GLY A 121 15.22 -7.25 12.59
N GLY A 122 14.16 -6.63 13.12
CA GLY A 122 13.16 -7.29 13.95
C GLY A 122 12.28 -8.26 13.17
N ALA A 123 11.61 -9.17 13.89
CA ALA A 123 10.83 -10.25 13.30
C ALA A 123 9.65 -9.79 12.43
N ASN A 124 9.18 -8.55 12.61
CA ASN A 124 8.08 -7.98 11.84
C ASN A 124 8.53 -6.85 10.89
N GLU A 125 9.83 -6.68 10.65
CA GLU A 125 10.36 -5.58 9.85
C GLU A 125 9.79 -5.53 8.43
N MET A 126 9.46 -4.32 7.98
CA MET A 126 9.26 -4.00 6.57
C MET A 126 10.10 -2.78 6.18
N ILE A 127 10.57 -2.76 4.94
CA ILE A 127 11.41 -1.71 4.38
C ILE A 127 10.80 -1.21 3.08
N VAL A 128 10.52 0.09 2.98
CA VAL A 128 10.16 0.74 1.73
C VAL A 128 11.41 0.89 0.87
N ARG A 129 11.42 0.23 -0.28
CA ARG A 129 12.54 0.19 -1.23
C ARG A 129 12.49 1.29 -2.28
N GLY A 130 11.30 1.81 -2.56
CA GLY A 130 11.15 2.91 -3.48
C GLY A 130 9.71 3.42 -3.59
N ARG A 131 9.59 4.65 -4.06
CA ARG A 131 8.34 5.30 -4.45
C ARG A 131 8.50 5.81 -5.87
N TYR A 132 7.62 5.36 -6.75
CA TYR A 132 7.74 5.58 -8.19
C TYR A 132 6.47 6.20 -8.74
N ALA A 133 6.63 7.09 -9.72
CA ALA A 133 5.55 7.55 -10.58
C ALA A 133 5.84 7.02 -11.99
N VAL A 134 5.08 6.02 -12.42
CA VAL A 134 5.30 5.30 -13.67
C VAL A 134 4.27 5.76 -14.70
N SER A 135 4.73 6.40 -15.77
CA SER A 135 3.85 6.91 -16.84
C SER A 135 3.66 5.89 -17.95
N LEU A 136 2.40 5.68 -18.33
CA LEU A 136 1.91 4.83 -19.41
C LEU A 136 1.06 5.71 -20.34
N ASN A 137 1.67 6.24 -21.39
CA ASN A 137 1.04 7.25 -22.26
C ASN A 137 0.50 6.64 -23.55
N GLY A 138 -0.65 7.15 -23.99
CA GLY A 138 -1.33 6.68 -25.20
C GLY A 138 -1.54 5.17 -25.21
N THR A 139 -0.97 4.51 -26.22
CA THR A 139 -1.11 3.06 -26.45
C THR A 139 -0.11 2.21 -25.66
N THR A 140 0.77 2.81 -24.86
CA THR A 140 1.68 2.06 -23.98
C THR A 140 0.90 1.49 -22.80
N ASN A 141 0.38 0.27 -22.92
CA ASN A 141 -0.39 -0.42 -21.88
C ASN A 141 0.47 -1.09 -20.80
N SER A 142 1.77 -1.33 -21.07
CA SER A 142 2.71 -1.94 -20.15
C SER A 142 4.09 -1.29 -20.24
N THR A 143 4.75 -1.11 -19.10
CA THR A 143 6.15 -0.66 -19.04
C THR A 143 6.85 -1.25 -17.82
N THR A 144 8.17 -1.09 -17.75
CA THR A 144 8.97 -1.48 -16.60
C THR A 144 9.63 -0.27 -15.95
N GLN A 145 9.86 -0.38 -14.64
CA GLN A 145 10.62 0.56 -13.82
C GLN A 145 11.79 -0.18 -13.18
N ALA A 146 13.00 0.35 -13.35
CA ALA A 146 14.18 -0.20 -12.72
C ALA A 146 14.12 -0.02 -11.20
N LEU A 147 14.51 -1.07 -10.47
CA LEU A 147 14.58 -1.13 -9.02
C LEU A 147 16.02 -1.33 -8.55
N ALA A 148 16.28 -0.96 -7.30
CA ALA A 148 17.55 -1.20 -6.61
C ALA A 148 17.32 -1.46 -5.13
N GLY A 149 18.29 -2.11 -4.48
CA GLY A 149 18.29 -2.30 -3.02
C GLY A 149 17.32 -3.36 -2.49
N ILE A 150 16.71 -4.16 -3.37
CA ILE A 150 15.88 -5.31 -3.01
C ILE A 150 16.77 -6.53 -2.81
N THR A 151 16.55 -7.26 -1.72
CA THR A 151 17.33 -8.48 -1.42
C THR A 151 16.63 -9.71 -1.97
N ASN A 152 15.31 -9.78 -1.83
CA ASN A 152 14.48 -10.84 -2.36
C ASN A 152 13.17 -10.27 -2.93
N ALA A 153 12.95 -10.46 -4.24
CA ALA A 153 11.73 -9.99 -4.89
C ALA A 153 10.47 -10.70 -4.36
N ALA A 154 10.60 -11.97 -3.96
CA ALA A 154 9.48 -12.75 -3.42
C ALA A 154 8.91 -12.14 -2.13
N ASP A 155 9.73 -11.41 -1.37
CA ASP A 155 9.33 -10.75 -0.13
C ASP A 155 8.81 -9.32 -0.37
N CYS A 156 8.66 -8.89 -1.63
CA CYS A 156 8.27 -7.53 -1.97
C CYS A 156 6.82 -7.44 -2.45
N ILE A 157 6.06 -6.48 -1.91
CA ILE A 157 4.76 -6.08 -2.43
C ILE A 157 4.85 -4.65 -2.98
N PRO A 158 4.54 -4.43 -4.27
CA PRO A 158 4.25 -3.10 -4.77
C PRO A 158 2.84 -2.69 -4.35
N PHE A 159 2.69 -1.57 -3.67
CA PHE A 159 1.38 -0.96 -3.37
C PHE A 159 1.10 0.16 -4.37
N ILE A 160 -0.02 0.07 -5.10
CA ILE A 160 -0.51 1.19 -5.90
C ILE A 160 -1.13 2.22 -4.95
N THR A 161 -0.47 3.37 -4.79
CA THR A 161 -0.93 4.47 -3.91
C THR A 161 -1.67 5.56 -4.68
N GLY A 162 -1.70 5.46 -6.01
CA GLY A 162 -2.31 6.42 -6.90
C GLY A 162 -2.46 5.95 -8.34
N ILE A 163 -3.55 6.33 -8.97
CA ILE A 163 -3.74 6.19 -10.42
C ILE A 163 -4.26 7.54 -10.92
N MET A 164 -3.41 8.22 -11.68
CA MET A 164 -3.73 9.45 -12.39
C MET A 164 -4.08 9.09 -13.83
N ASN A 165 -5.16 9.63 -14.38
CA ASN A 165 -5.50 9.44 -15.79
C ASN A 165 -6.19 10.68 -16.35
N ASN A 166 -6.10 10.91 -17.67
CA ASN A 166 -6.69 12.08 -18.34
C ASN A 166 -7.94 11.75 -19.17
N ALA A 167 -8.64 10.66 -18.86
CA ALA A 167 -9.83 10.30 -19.63
C ALA A 167 -10.97 11.27 -19.29
N GLY A 168 -11.34 12.13 -20.25
CA GLY A 168 -12.46 13.07 -20.13
C GLY A 168 -13.83 12.46 -20.46
N THR A 169 -13.93 11.13 -20.39
CA THR A 169 -15.17 10.36 -20.50
C THR A 169 -15.23 9.37 -19.33
N ASP A 170 -16.41 8.81 -19.05
CA ASP A 170 -16.68 7.72 -18.09
C ASP A 170 -15.89 6.42 -18.47
N ASP A 171 -14.57 6.49 -18.45
CA ASP A 171 -13.63 5.41 -18.77
C ASP A 171 -13.09 4.81 -17.48
N ALA A 172 -13.78 3.77 -17.02
CA ALA A 172 -13.42 3.10 -15.80
C ALA A 172 -12.03 2.43 -15.88
N ASP A 173 -11.59 2.03 -17.07
CA ASP A 173 -10.40 1.20 -17.28
C ASP A 173 -9.13 2.02 -17.11
N SER A 174 -9.15 3.28 -17.53
CA SER A 174 -8.07 4.24 -17.26
C SER A 174 -7.83 4.49 -15.77
N GLY A 175 -8.81 4.17 -14.92
CA GLY A 175 -8.70 4.20 -13.45
C GLY A 175 -8.18 2.91 -12.82
N THR A 176 -7.67 1.95 -13.61
CA THR A 176 -7.23 0.63 -13.14
C THR A 176 -5.80 0.32 -13.57
N ALA A 177 -5.07 -0.41 -12.73
CA ALA A 177 -3.69 -0.79 -12.97
C ALA A 177 -3.30 -2.01 -12.11
N ILE A 178 -2.28 -2.73 -12.56
CA ILE A 178 -1.57 -3.73 -11.76
C ILE A 178 -0.08 -3.43 -11.77
N ALA A 179 0.59 -3.82 -10.69
CA ALA A 179 2.04 -3.76 -10.56
C ALA A 179 2.54 -5.01 -9.84
N TYR A 180 3.66 -5.57 -10.32
CA TYR A 180 4.32 -6.75 -9.73
C TYR A 180 5.82 -6.75 -10.07
N LEU A 181 6.62 -7.48 -9.30
CA LEU A 181 8.06 -7.57 -9.56
C LEU A 181 8.35 -8.79 -10.43
N GLU A 182 9.00 -8.58 -11.57
CA GLU A 182 9.52 -9.69 -12.40
C GLU A 182 10.77 -10.31 -11.77
N ASN A 183 11.52 -9.49 -11.02
CA ASN A 183 12.72 -9.85 -10.27
C ASN A 183 13.13 -8.68 -9.37
N ALA A 184 14.23 -8.82 -8.64
CA ALA A 184 14.72 -7.82 -7.68
C ALA A 184 15.14 -6.47 -8.32
N THR A 185 15.27 -6.40 -9.65
CA THR A 185 15.68 -5.18 -10.36
C THR A 185 14.59 -4.60 -11.25
N THR A 186 13.41 -5.23 -11.34
CA THR A 186 12.40 -4.88 -12.36
C THR A 186 10.98 -4.91 -11.80
N LEU A 187 10.35 -3.74 -11.72
CA LEU A 187 8.91 -3.58 -11.48
C LEU A 187 8.19 -3.51 -12.83
N ARG A 188 7.21 -4.37 -13.05
CA ARG A 188 6.27 -4.28 -14.17
C ARG A 188 5.03 -3.51 -13.73
N VAL A 189 4.57 -2.59 -14.57
CA VAL A 189 3.30 -1.88 -14.39
C VAL A 189 2.47 -2.00 -15.66
N LEU A 190 1.18 -2.28 -15.50
CA LEU A 190 0.19 -2.29 -16.57
C LEU A 190 -0.97 -1.37 -16.21
N LYS A 191 -1.51 -0.65 -17.20
CA LYS A 191 -2.77 0.09 -17.08
C LYS A 191 -3.91 -0.69 -17.74
N GLY A 192 -5.14 -0.43 -17.30
CA GLY A 192 -6.32 -1.09 -17.88
C GLY A 192 -6.63 -0.62 -19.29
N SER A 193 -6.56 0.67 -19.57
CA SER A 193 -6.96 1.21 -20.87
C SER A 193 -5.93 0.99 -21.99
N ASN A 194 -6.39 0.93 -23.24
CA ASN A 194 -5.54 0.92 -24.45
C ASN A 194 -5.21 2.32 -24.99
N GLY A 195 -5.81 3.37 -24.42
CA GLY A 195 -5.58 4.77 -24.76
C GLY A 195 -5.29 5.62 -23.50
N ASN A 196 -5.39 6.93 -23.63
CA ASN A 196 -5.17 7.89 -22.53
C ASN A 196 -3.75 7.85 -21.92
N ASN A 197 -3.45 8.89 -21.16
CA ASN A 197 -2.22 9.02 -20.40
C ASN A 197 -2.51 8.68 -18.96
N VAL A 198 -1.85 7.65 -18.45
CA VAL A 198 -1.99 7.19 -17.07
C VAL A 198 -0.65 7.31 -16.35
N THR A 199 -0.65 7.80 -15.11
CA THR A 199 0.51 7.71 -14.22
C THR A 199 0.13 6.92 -12.98
N VAL A 200 0.82 5.80 -12.76
CA VAL A 200 0.60 4.92 -11.61
C VAL A 200 1.66 5.22 -10.56
N TYR A 201 1.22 5.57 -9.36
CA TYR A 201 2.09 5.77 -8.21
C TYR A 201 2.22 4.45 -7.45
N VAL A 202 3.44 3.97 -7.30
CA VAL A 202 3.74 2.67 -6.68
C VAL A 202 4.74 2.86 -5.55
N THR A 203 4.44 2.32 -4.38
CA THR A 203 5.41 2.18 -3.28
C THR A 203 5.79 0.71 -3.14
N VAL A 204 7.07 0.37 -3.32
CA VAL A 204 7.57 -1.00 -3.17
C VAL A 204 8.03 -1.22 -1.74
N VAL A 205 7.48 -2.23 -1.07
CA VAL A 205 7.80 -2.59 0.32
C VAL A 205 8.33 -4.02 0.34
N GLU A 206 9.50 -4.24 0.93
CA GLU A 206 10.07 -5.55 1.21
C GLU A 206 9.80 -5.93 2.67
N PHE A 207 9.20 -7.09 2.90
CA PHE A 207 8.90 -7.63 4.22
C PHE A 207 10.05 -8.53 4.67
N THR A 208 11.03 -7.95 5.34
CA THR A 208 12.30 -8.62 5.71
C THR A 208 12.22 -9.40 7.02
N GLY A 209 11.24 -9.09 7.87
CA GLY A 209 11.05 -9.76 9.15
C GLY A 209 10.67 -11.24 9.02
N SER A 210 11.22 -12.08 9.89
CA SER A 210 11.03 -13.53 9.88
C SER A 210 9.60 -14.02 10.12
N ASN A 211 8.71 -13.18 10.65
CA ASN A 211 7.30 -13.51 10.83
C ASN A 211 6.47 -13.34 9.55
N TRP A 212 7.02 -12.69 8.53
CA TRP A 212 6.32 -12.50 7.27
C TRP A 212 6.39 -13.75 6.40
N THR A 213 5.24 -14.08 5.80
CA THR A 213 5.17 -14.96 4.65
C THR A 213 4.47 -14.18 3.55
N VAL A 214 5.22 -13.81 2.51
CA VAL A 214 4.70 -13.05 1.38
C VAL A 214 4.31 -14.01 0.27
N LEU A 215 3.05 -13.91 -0.17
CA LEU A 215 2.50 -14.73 -1.24
C LEU A 215 1.86 -13.85 -2.30
N HIS A 216 1.90 -14.33 -3.53
CA HIS A 216 1.45 -13.62 -4.71
C HIS A 216 0.43 -14.47 -5.44
N GLY A 217 -0.62 -13.82 -5.94
CA GLY A 217 -1.68 -14.47 -6.70
C GLY A 217 -1.90 -13.74 -8.01
N ASP A 218 -2.04 -14.51 -9.08
CA ASP A 218 -2.49 -14.03 -10.38
C ASP A 218 -3.75 -14.80 -10.77
N SER A 219 -4.82 -14.07 -11.11
CA SER A 219 -6.05 -14.66 -11.65
C SER A 219 -5.91 -15.02 -13.13
N GLY A 220 -4.88 -14.55 -13.82
CA GLY A 220 -4.71 -14.65 -15.25
C GLY A 220 -5.77 -13.86 -16.03
N SER A 221 -5.89 -14.16 -17.32
CA SER A 221 -6.89 -13.58 -18.23
C SER A 221 -8.21 -14.37 -18.17
N VAL A 222 -8.94 -14.24 -17.07
CA VAL A 222 -10.25 -14.86 -16.88
C VAL A 222 -11.37 -13.82 -17.02
N SER A 223 -12.36 -14.10 -17.87
CA SER A 223 -13.52 -13.23 -18.12
C SER A 223 -14.72 -13.51 -17.21
N GLY A 224 -14.57 -14.42 -16.24
CA GLY A 224 -15.63 -14.79 -15.30
C GLY A 224 -15.55 -14.02 -13.99
N ASP A 225 -16.71 -13.57 -13.49
CA ASP A 225 -16.84 -12.91 -12.18
C ASP A 225 -16.67 -13.86 -10.97
N THR A 226 -16.34 -15.13 -11.23
CA THR A 226 -16.05 -16.15 -10.22
C THR A 226 -14.76 -16.88 -10.58
N GLY A 227 -13.92 -17.13 -9.59
CA GLY A 227 -12.70 -17.89 -9.81
C GLY A 227 -11.98 -18.23 -8.50
N THR A 228 -10.88 -18.98 -8.65
CA THR A 228 -9.97 -19.31 -7.56
C THR A 228 -8.60 -18.75 -7.91
N ILE A 229 -7.99 -18.00 -6.99
CA ILE A 229 -6.61 -17.54 -7.12
C ILE A 229 -5.71 -18.50 -6.34
N THR A 230 -4.69 -19.04 -7.01
CA THR A 230 -3.66 -19.84 -6.34
C THR A 230 -2.55 -18.92 -5.86
N LEU A 231 -2.31 -18.91 -4.55
CA LEU A 231 -1.20 -18.17 -3.95
C LEU A 231 0.12 -18.93 -4.10
N ARG A 232 1.18 -18.21 -4.48
CA ARG A 232 2.51 -18.75 -4.75
C ARG A 232 3.59 -17.87 -4.16
N ASN A 233 4.81 -18.40 -4.07
CA ASN A 233 5.96 -17.74 -3.45
C ASN A 233 6.87 -16.99 -4.44
N GLY A 234 6.54 -16.92 -5.74
CA GLY A 234 7.23 -16.07 -6.72
C GLY A 234 6.56 -14.70 -6.84
N SER A 235 7.36 -13.63 -6.95
CA SER A 235 6.88 -12.23 -6.95
C SER A 235 6.02 -11.81 -8.14
N ASP A 236 6.05 -12.61 -9.20
CA ASP A 236 5.27 -12.47 -10.42
C ASP A 236 4.07 -13.42 -10.45
N GLY A 237 3.72 -14.03 -9.31
CA GLY A 237 2.67 -15.03 -9.24
C GLY A 237 3.06 -16.37 -9.84
N THR A 238 4.36 -16.67 -9.98
CA THR A 238 4.88 -18.00 -10.34
C THR A 238 5.45 -18.74 -9.12
N GLY A 239 6.14 -19.87 -9.34
CA GLY A 239 6.72 -20.67 -8.26
C GLY A 239 5.75 -21.68 -7.63
N THR A 240 6.03 -22.05 -6.38
CA THR A 240 5.34 -23.14 -5.68
C THR A 240 4.05 -22.64 -5.04
N ALA A 241 2.94 -23.35 -5.29
CA ALA A 241 1.68 -23.10 -4.61
C ALA A 241 1.86 -23.27 -3.09
N THR A 242 1.47 -22.26 -2.33
CA THR A 242 1.73 -22.19 -0.89
C THR A 242 0.46 -21.77 -0.15
N ASN A 243 0.17 -22.42 0.97
CA ASN A 243 -1.00 -22.12 1.79
C ASN A 243 -0.73 -20.95 2.75
N VAL A 244 -1.78 -20.21 3.07
CA VAL A 244 -1.77 -19.27 4.19
C VAL A 244 -1.88 -20.08 5.49
N ASN A 245 -0.85 -19.97 6.33
CA ASN A 245 -0.75 -20.79 7.55
C ASN A 245 -1.57 -20.23 8.72
N ALA A 246 -1.87 -18.93 8.73
CA ALA A 246 -2.62 -18.24 9.77
C ALA A 246 -3.54 -17.17 9.17
N TRP A 247 -4.75 -17.58 8.77
CA TRP A 247 -5.73 -16.65 8.17
C TRP A 247 -6.20 -15.54 9.11
N SER A 248 -6.13 -15.74 10.43
CA SER A 248 -6.47 -14.70 11.43
C SER A 248 -5.51 -13.51 11.41
N ASP A 249 -4.30 -13.72 10.91
CA ASP A 249 -3.19 -12.75 10.97
C ASP A 249 -2.83 -12.26 9.55
N ALA A 250 -3.56 -12.73 8.54
CA ALA A 250 -3.30 -12.42 7.14
C ALA A 250 -3.93 -11.09 6.73
N VAL A 251 -3.23 -10.37 5.86
CA VAL A 251 -3.77 -9.21 5.14
C VAL A 251 -3.69 -9.51 3.65
N ILE A 252 -4.74 -9.15 2.92
CA ILE A 252 -4.84 -9.34 1.48
C ILE A 252 -4.98 -7.98 0.81
N PHE A 253 -4.11 -7.75 -0.17
CA PHE A 253 -4.18 -6.60 -1.06
C PHE A 253 -4.43 -7.09 -2.47
N SER A 254 -5.18 -6.30 -3.24
CA SER A 254 -5.46 -6.63 -4.63
C SER A 254 -5.34 -5.41 -5.52
N HIS A 255 -4.93 -5.68 -6.74
CA HIS A 255 -5.02 -4.76 -7.86
C HIS A 255 -5.92 -5.40 -8.91
N HIS A 256 -6.43 -4.62 -9.87
CA HIS A 256 -6.72 -5.20 -11.18
C HIS A 256 -6.62 -4.17 -12.27
N ILE A 257 -6.57 -4.69 -13.48
CA ILE A 257 -6.83 -4.02 -14.74
C ILE A 257 -8.20 -4.47 -15.26
N GLY A 258 -9.00 -3.52 -15.75
CA GLY A 258 -10.22 -3.85 -16.49
C GLY A 258 -9.85 -4.60 -17.78
N ASP A 259 -10.72 -5.52 -18.20
CA ASP A 259 -10.54 -6.23 -19.48
C ASP A 259 -10.90 -5.27 -20.62
N THR A 260 -9.92 -4.92 -21.44
CA THR A 260 -10.18 -4.20 -22.68
C THR A 260 -10.33 -5.20 -23.81
N GLY A 261 -11.52 -5.22 -24.42
CA GLY A 261 -11.68 -5.57 -25.83
C GLY A 261 -10.91 -4.61 -26.75
#